data_AF-A0A6A6BHT2-F1
#
_entry.id   AF-A0A6A6BHT2-F1
#
_cell.length_a   1.000
_cell.length_b   1.000
_cell.length_c   1.000
_cell.angle_alpha   90.00
_cell.angle_beta   90.00
_cell.angle_gamma   90.00
#
_symmetry.space_group_name_H-M   'P 1'
#
loop_
_entity.id
_entity.type
_entity.pdbx_description
1 polymer ?
#
loop_
_entity_poly.entity_id
_entity_poly.type
_entity_poly.pdbx_seq_one_letter_code
_entity_poly.pdbx_strand_id
1 'polypeptide(L)'
;MHHGPRPPGWWPKGEWGAPGCRPQKGIISYVLAQNRQRALAGALNAAIFNTWRRVCGQVLYVAPPLLAGYYGMTWAIERNRYLNSKEGRVEEGE
;
A
#
# COMPACT_ATOMS: atom_id res chain seq x y z
N MET A 1 16.39 -13.06 25.34
CA MET A 1 15.08 -13.40 24.76
C MET A 1 14.29 -14.13 25.86
N HIS A 2 13.33 -13.48 26.51
CA HIS A 2 12.57 -14.11 27.59
C HIS A 2 11.25 -14.66 27.03
N HIS A 3 11.12 -15.98 27.01
CA HIS A 3 9.87 -16.69 26.75
C HIS A 3 9.29 -17.16 28.09
N GLY A 4 8.17 -16.55 28.48
CA GLY A 4 7.31 -16.94 29.60
C GLY A 4 5.89 -16.44 29.32
N PRO A 5 4.84 -17.03 29.94
CA PRO A 5 3.47 -16.56 29.76
C PRO A 5 3.37 -15.08 30.19
N ARG A 6 2.88 -14.22 29.28
CA ARG A 6 2.87 -12.76 29.45
C ARG A 6 1.82 -12.33 30.48
N PRO A 7 2.16 -11.51 31.48
CA PRO A 7 1.22 -11.07 32.52
C PRO A 7 0.08 -10.21 31.92
N PRO A 8 -1.13 -10.24 32.50
CA PRO A 8 -2.23 -9.39 32.06
C PRO A 8 -1.83 -7.91 32.17
N GLY A 9 -1.96 -7.15 31.06
CA GLY A 9 -1.46 -5.75 30.95
C GLY A 9 -0.39 -5.53 29.86
N TRP A 10 0.04 -6.58 29.15
CA TRP A 10 1.03 -6.51 28.05
C TRP A 10 0.42 -6.08 26.71
N TRP A 11 -0.41 -5.02 26.70
CA TRP A 11 -0.99 -4.50 25.47
C TRP A 11 0.08 -3.67 24.75
N PRO A 12 0.28 -3.83 23.43
CA PRO A 12 1.27 -3.04 22.67
C PRO A 12 1.01 -1.53 22.70
N LYS A 13 -0.20 -1.13 23.10
CA LYS A 13 -0.60 0.26 23.34
C LYS A 13 -0.86 0.46 24.83
N GLY A 14 -0.21 1.48 25.39
CA GLY A 14 -0.57 2.03 26.70
C GLY A 14 -1.50 3.23 26.61
N GLU A 15 -1.78 3.85 27.76
CA GLU A 15 -2.63 5.04 27.89
C GLU A 15 -1.82 6.34 27.94
N TRP A 16 -2.51 7.48 28.00
CA TRP A 16 -1.87 8.77 28.25
C TRP A 16 -1.09 8.73 29.57
N GLY A 17 0.18 9.16 29.53
CA GLY A 17 1.08 9.09 30.69
C GLY A 17 1.85 7.77 30.83
N ALA A 18 1.42 6.68 30.18
CA ALA A 18 2.13 5.41 30.16
C ALA A 18 1.98 4.70 28.80
N PRO A 19 2.51 5.26 27.69
CA PRO A 19 2.23 4.81 26.33
C PRO A 19 2.84 3.45 25.95
N GLY A 20 3.59 2.79 26.84
CA GLY A 20 4.25 1.50 26.57
C GLY A 20 5.45 1.59 25.63
N CYS A 21 5.90 2.80 25.26
CA CYS A 21 7.10 3.01 24.45
C CYS A 21 8.37 3.11 25.31
N ARG A 22 9.55 3.05 24.66
CA ARG A 22 10.83 3.30 25.34
C ARG A 22 10.85 4.73 25.92
N PRO A 23 11.53 4.95 27.06
CA PRO A 23 11.66 6.30 27.64
C PRO A 23 12.37 7.24 26.67
N GLN A 24 11.83 8.45 26.50
CA GLN A 24 12.38 9.49 25.62
C GLN A 24 12.91 10.64 26.48
N LYS A 25 14.14 11.10 26.22
CA LYS A 25 14.77 12.24 26.91
C LYS A 25 15.52 13.09 25.89
N GLY A 26 15.40 14.41 25.99
CA GLY A 26 16.15 15.37 25.16
C GLY A 26 15.55 15.67 23.78
N ILE A 27 14.31 15.24 23.49
CA ILE A 27 13.60 15.59 22.25
C ILE A 27 12.73 16.82 22.52
N ILE A 28 12.93 17.88 21.74
CA ILE A 28 12.16 19.12 21.82
C ILE A 28 11.35 19.28 20.53
N SER A 29 10.03 19.45 20.66
CA SER A 29 9.10 19.58 19.53
C SER A 29 8.49 20.97 19.51
N TYR A 30 8.52 21.63 18.36
CA TYR A 30 7.94 22.95 18.15
C TYR A 30 6.79 22.87 17.15
N VAL A 31 5.70 23.58 17.43
CA VAL A 31 4.50 23.61 16.57
C VAL A 31 3.93 25.03 16.55
N LEU A 32 3.42 25.46 15.38
CA LEU A 32 2.65 26.70 15.25
C LEU A 32 1.15 26.41 15.35
N ALA A 33 0.40 27.30 16.00
CA ALA A 33 -1.06 27.20 16.07
C ALA A 33 -1.69 27.17 14.66
N GLN A 34 -2.70 26.32 14.45
CA GLN A 34 -3.28 26.05 13.12
C GLN A 34 -3.90 27.30 12.48
N ASN A 35 -4.51 28.17 13.28
CA ASN A 35 -5.07 29.46 12.83
C ASN A 35 -4.00 30.48 12.37
N ARG A 36 -2.71 30.20 12.61
CA ARG A 36 -1.58 31.02 12.15
C ARG A 36 -0.91 30.46 10.90
N GLN A 37 -1.36 29.30 10.40
CA GLN A 37 -0.85 28.67 9.20
C GLN A 37 -1.81 28.86 8.02
N ARG A 38 -1.27 28.90 6.80
CA ARG A 38 -2.07 28.87 5.57
C ARG A 38 -2.30 27.41 5.18
N ALA A 39 -3.53 26.91 5.34
CA ALA A 39 -3.86 25.49 5.23
C ALA A 39 -3.42 24.80 3.92
N LEU A 40 -3.46 25.51 2.78
CA LEU A 40 -3.11 24.97 1.45
C LEU A 40 -1.86 25.63 0.83
N ALA A 41 -1.07 26.35 1.62
CA ALA A 41 0.14 26.98 1.09
C ALA A 41 1.09 25.91 0.51
N GLY A 42 1.45 26.08 -0.76
CA GLY A 42 2.34 25.16 -1.47
C GLY A 42 1.70 23.80 -1.83
N ALA A 43 0.42 23.59 -1.57
CA ALA A 43 -0.25 22.30 -1.80
C ALA A 43 -0.13 21.82 -3.24
N LEU A 44 -0.28 22.70 -4.25
CA LEU A 44 -0.20 22.30 -5.67
C LEU A 44 1.22 21.84 -6.07
N ASN A 45 2.23 22.66 -5.76
CA ASN A 45 3.62 22.33 -6.06
C ASN A 45 4.06 21.06 -5.30
N ALA A 46 3.76 21.01 -4.00
CA ALA A 46 4.07 19.84 -3.18
C ALA A 46 3.31 18.60 -3.65
N ALA A 47 2.01 18.70 -3.98
CA ALA A 47 1.21 17.57 -4.42
C ALA A 47 1.77 16.99 -5.71
N ILE A 48 2.08 17.78 -6.73
CA ILE A 48 2.54 17.27 -8.02
C ILE A 48 3.91 16.57 -7.86
N PHE A 49 4.92 17.27 -7.35
CA PHE A 49 6.28 16.73 -7.32
C PHE A 49 6.48 15.64 -6.27
N ASN A 50 5.88 15.78 -5.08
CA ASN A 50 5.98 14.74 -4.05
C ASN A 50 5.20 13.49 -4.43
N THR A 51 4.04 13.63 -5.08
CA THR A 51 3.26 12.48 -5.54
C THR A 51 3.97 11.75 -6.65
N TRP A 52 4.50 12.47 -7.66
CA TRP A 52 5.30 11.85 -8.73
C TRP A 52 6.47 11.02 -8.17
N ARG A 53 7.28 11.63 -7.31
CA ARG A 53 8.41 10.93 -6.66
C ARG A 53 7.97 9.68 -5.88
N ARG A 54 6.84 9.74 -5.18
CA ARG A 54 6.28 8.60 -4.41
C ARG A 54 5.78 7.49 -5.33
N VAL A 55 5.09 7.85 -6.41
CA VAL A 55 4.57 6.91 -7.40
C VAL A 55 5.72 6.18 -8.09
N CYS A 56 6.73 6.90 -8.59
CA CYS A 56 7.88 6.28 -9.27
C CYS A 56 8.58 5.22 -8.41
N GLY A 57 8.70 5.44 -7.10
CA GLY A 57 9.31 4.46 -6.18
C GLY A 57 8.49 3.18 -5.97
N GLN A 58 7.21 3.17 -6.36
CA GLN A 58 6.30 2.03 -6.17
C GLN A 58 5.85 1.39 -7.48
N VAL A 59 6.00 2.07 -8.62
CA VAL A 59 5.56 1.58 -9.93
C VAL A 59 6.11 0.18 -10.24
N LEU A 60 7.36 -0.10 -9.91
CA LEU A 60 7.96 -1.43 -10.19
C LEU A 60 7.43 -2.56 -9.29
N TYR A 61 6.77 -2.26 -8.18
CA TYR A 61 6.13 -3.28 -7.35
C TYR A 61 4.68 -3.51 -7.74
N VAL A 62 4.01 -2.48 -8.28
CA VAL A 62 2.59 -2.51 -8.62
C VAL A 62 2.35 -2.87 -10.08
N ALA A 63 3.13 -2.32 -11.01
CA ALA A 63 2.90 -2.50 -12.45
C ALA A 63 3.13 -3.95 -12.92
N PRO A 64 4.20 -4.67 -12.53
CA PRO A 64 4.42 -6.04 -13.02
C PRO A 64 3.28 -7.02 -12.71
N PRO A 65 2.75 -7.14 -11.47
CA PRO A 65 1.64 -8.06 -11.22
C PRO A 65 0.35 -7.62 -11.92
N LEU A 66 0.09 -6.31 -12.07
CA LEU A 66 -1.08 -5.82 -12.80
C LEU A 66 -1.00 -6.15 -14.29
N LEU A 67 0.16 -5.94 -14.91
CA LEU A 67 0.39 -6.26 -16.31
C LEU A 67 0.27 -7.77 -16.53
N ALA A 68 0.90 -8.59 -15.69
CA ALA A 68 0.81 -10.04 -15.77
C ALA A 68 -0.65 -10.52 -15.66
N GLY A 69 -1.41 -9.97 -14.71
CA GLY A 69 -2.84 -10.27 -14.57
C GLY A 69 -3.66 -9.85 -15.79
N TYR A 70 -3.42 -8.66 -16.33
CA TYR A 70 -4.12 -8.16 -17.51
C TYR A 70 -3.87 -9.03 -18.76
N TYR A 71 -2.60 -9.37 -19.02
CA TYR A 71 -2.24 -10.25 -20.14
C TYR A 71 -2.77 -11.67 -19.94
N GLY A 72 -2.64 -12.23 -18.74
CA GLY A 72 -3.16 -13.57 -18.42
C GLY A 72 -4.68 -13.65 -18.57
N MET A 73 -5.41 -12.63 -18.14
CA MET A 73 -6.86 -12.58 -18.29
C MET A 73 -7.29 -12.43 -19.74
N THR A 74 -6.62 -11.56 -20.51
CA THR A 74 -6.88 -11.39 -21.95
C THR A 74 -6.67 -12.70 -22.69
N TRP A 75 -5.55 -13.38 -22.45
CA TRP A 75 -5.27 -14.69 -23.03
C TRP A 75 -6.34 -15.73 -22.65
N ALA A 76 -6.74 -15.79 -21.39
CA ALA A 76 -7.75 -16.74 -20.92
C ALA A 76 -9.11 -16.50 -21.60
N ILE A 77 -9.52 -15.25 -21.77
CA ILE A 77 -10.78 -14.89 -22.45
C ILE A 77 -10.73 -15.27 -23.92
N GLU A 78 -9.63 -14.98 -24.61
CA GLU A 78 -9.47 -15.28 -26.03
C GLU A 78 -9.44 -16.80 -26.27
N ARG A 79 -8.66 -17.53 -25.47
CA ARG A 79 -8.62 -19.00 -25.52
C ARG A 79 -9.99 -19.61 -25.22
N ASN A 80 -10.72 -19.10 -24.23
CA ASN A 80 -12.06 -19.58 -23.90
C ASN A 80 -13.06 -19.36 -25.05
N ARG A 81 -13.02 -18.19 -25.70
CA ARG A 81 -13.86 -17.91 -26.88
C ARG A 81 -13.50 -18.82 -28.05
N TYR A 82 -12.21 -19.04 -28.29
CA TYR A 82 -11.73 -19.92 -29.34
C TYR A 82 -12.23 -21.36 -29.16
N LEU A 83 -12.09 -21.93 -27.96
CA LEU A 83 -12.56 -23.30 -27.66
C LEU A 83 -14.07 -23.47 -27.83
N ASN A 84 -14.86 -22.43 -27.54
CA ASN A 84 -16.31 -22.44 -27.74
C ASN A 84 -16.74 -22.10 -29.19
N SER A 85 -15.79 -21.73 -30.06
CA SER A 85 -16.05 -21.48 -31.47
C SER A 85 -16.33 -22.78 -32.24
N LYS A 86 -16.69 -22.68 -33.53
CA LYS A 86 -16.91 -23.87 -34.36
C LYS A 86 -15.58 -24.55 -34.70
N GLU A 87 -14.59 -23.75 -35.08
CA GLU A 87 -13.24 -24.22 -35.44
C GLU A 87 -12.56 -24.90 -34.25
N GLY A 88 -12.62 -24.29 -33.05
CA GLY A 88 -12.03 -24.89 -31.84
C GLY A 88 -12.71 -26.18 -31.38
N ARG A 89 -14.00 -26.38 -31.69
CA ARG A 89 -14.70 -27.66 -31.42
C ARG A 89 -14.33 -28.76 -32.39
N VAL A 90 -13.91 -28.41 -33.61
CA VAL A 90 -13.40 -29.38 -34.59
C VAL A 90 -11.98 -29.79 -34.20
N GLU A 91 -11.13 -28.84 -33.79
CA GLU A 91 -9.76 -29.13 -33.35
C GLU A 91 -9.66 -29.92 -32.03
N GLU A 92 -10.58 -29.73 -31.08
CA GLU A 92 -10.62 -30.56 -29.85
C GLU A 92 -11.40 -31.88 -30.00
N GLY A 93 -12.16 -32.03 -31.08
CA GLY A 93 -12.99 -33.21 -31.35
C GLY A 93 -12.27 -34.36 -32.06
N GLU A 94 -11.01 -34.17 -32.45
CA GLU A 94 -10.08 -35.20 -32.94
C GLU A 94 -9.10 -35.63 -31.83
#